data_AF-A0A2N3QN87-F1
#
_entry.id   AF-A0A2N3QN87-F1
#
_cell.length_a   1.000
_cell.length_b   1.000
_cell.length_c   1.000
_cell.angle_alpha   90.00
_cell.angle_beta   90.00
_cell.angle_gamma   90.00
#
_symmetry.space_group_name_H-M   'P 1'
#
loop_
_entity.id
_entity.type
_entity.pdbx_description
1 polymer ?
#
loop_
_entity_poly.entity_id
_entity_poly.type
_entity_poly.pdbx_seq_one_letter_code
_entity_poly.pdbx_strand_id
1 'polypeptide(L)'
;MAASPHDGYTLTLHIPVEWFSGTDTLQSERLRARRRKWVRDDARAEWKRLKRNKVAYKVERFVALIGVAAPEETALAFPSRAAETVKPIIDAGTDVGLWPDDDSTHRCSTIYFRSPDPAPAHHYALTIYILPVPSSPPTYQVEGALSMQLDAQWRKKQQRPDGYGGWVANFTVPHRMWLSSNYTDSDLKARANGQRRSDTWGRGDAFGQRVRTANDLKRLACEQWDRQRQWWTVKDPYIILAGIGYPPAVADADPDNCAESVNAIMDAGLRMKAWRGIDANHCRAVAFFRLPTRARTGTHDVALYTLPVPPGFQIAETVADSAIAAWGRHKAAGLR
;
A
#
# COMPACT_ATOMS: atom_id res chain seq x y z
N MET A 1 -29.89 2.99 14.33
CA MET A 1 -29.57 1.62 13.85
C MET A 1 -28.21 1.26 14.42
N ALA A 2 -28.05 0.10 15.06
CA ALA A 2 -26.73 -0.36 15.48
C ALA A 2 -25.92 -0.73 14.23
N ALA A 3 -24.68 -0.26 14.13
CA ALA A 3 -23.79 -0.62 13.01
C ALA A 3 -23.65 -2.14 12.96
N SER A 4 -23.85 -2.71 11.77
CA SER A 4 -23.56 -4.11 11.50
C SER A 4 -22.06 -4.35 11.70
N PRO A 5 -21.61 -5.50 12.22
CA PRO A 5 -20.18 -5.81 12.32
C PRO A 5 -19.47 -5.87 10.95
N HIS A 6 -20.22 -5.84 9.85
CA HIS A 6 -19.71 -5.74 8.49
C HIS A 6 -19.56 -4.30 8.00
N ASP A 7 -20.13 -3.33 8.69
CA ASP A 7 -20.02 -1.93 8.28
C ASP A 7 -18.55 -1.49 8.44
N GLY A 8 -18.08 -0.59 7.59
CA GLY A 8 -16.78 0.01 7.77
C GLY A 8 -16.84 1.15 8.78
N TYR A 9 -15.68 1.59 9.26
CA TYR A 9 -15.56 2.88 9.94
C TYR A 9 -14.39 3.66 9.35
N THR A 10 -14.37 4.97 9.61
CA THR A 10 -13.36 5.86 9.04
C THR A 10 -12.73 6.76 10.10
N LEU A 11 -11.48 7.15 9.86
CA LEU A 11 -10.77 8.21 10.54
C LEU A 11 -10.19 9.15 9.50
N THR A 12 -10.41 10.45 9.65
CA THR A 12 -9.69 11.47 8.90
C THR A 12 -8.72 12.19 9.83
N LEU A 13 -7.46 12.27 9.41
CA LEU A 13 -6.41 13.03 10.08
C LEU A 13 -5.90 14.13 9.15
N HIS A 14 -5.65 15.31 9.71
CA HIS A 14 -4.96 16.39 9.03
C HIS A 14 -3.51 16.41 9.50
N ILE A 15 -2.59 15.94 8.64
CA ILE A 15 -1.17 15.82 8.96
C ILE A 15 -0.45 17.07 8.46
N PRO A 16 0.17 17.88 9.35
CA PRO A 16 0.97 19.02 8.93
C PRO A 16 2.08 18.59 7.97
N VAL A 17 2.39 19.41 6.98
CA VAL A 17 3.43 19.11 5.97
C VAL A 17 4.80 18.82 6.60
N GLU A 18 5.10 19.43 7.74
CA GLU A 18 6.33 19.23 8.50
C GLU A 18 6.40 17.87 9.22
N TRP A 19 5.26 17.22 9.46
CA TRP A 19 5.17 15.87 10.02
C TRP A 19 5.15 14.80 8.94
N PHE A 20 4.62 15.14 7.76
CA PHE A 20 4.51 14.20 6.65
C PHE A 20 5.88 13.68 6.21
N SER A 21 5.92 12.38 5.96
CA SER A 21 7.03 11.68 5.33
C SER A 21 6.48 10.79 4.23
N GLY A 22 6.91 11.05 3.00
CA GLY A 22 6.69 10.16 1.88
C GLY A 22 7.72 9.04 1.83
N THR A 23 7.46 8.00 1.04
CA THR A 23 8.42 6.92 0.76
C THR A 23 9.74 7.41 0.14
N ASP A 24 9.79 8.64 -0.36
CA ASP A 24 10.92 9.28 -1.05
C ASP A 24 11.56 10.42 -0.24
N THR A 25 11.08 10.69 0.98
CA THR A 25 11.53 11.85 1.76
C THR A 25 12.96 11.65 2.26
N LEU A 26 13.88 12.51 1.85
CA LEU A 26 15.23 12.56 2.41
C LEU A 26 15.20 13.17 3.81
N GLN A 27 15.58 12.37 4.81
CA GLN A 27 15.59 12.78 6.21
C GLN A 27 16.53 11.90 7.03
N SER A 28 16.98 12.40 8.19
CA SER A 28 17.76 11.60 9.12
C SER A 28 16.88 10.58 9.83
N GLU A 29 17.48 9.49 10.32
CA GLU A 29 16.76 8.46 11.08
C GLU A 29 16.08 9.04 12.32
N ARG A 30 16.73 10.00 13.00
CA ARG A 30 16.15 10.69 14.16
C ARG A 30 14.93 11.53 13.78
N LEU A 31 15.01 12.27 12.67
CA LEU A 31 13.88 13.07 12.19
C LEU A 31 12.71 12.18 11.75
N ARG A 32 13.00 11.11 11.02
CA ARG A 32 12.01 10.10 10.62
C ARG A 32 11.32 9.48 11.83
N ALA A 33 12.09 9.02 12.82
CA ALA A 33 11.56 8.44 14.06
C ALA A 33 10.69 9.45 14.82
N ARG A 34 11.12 10.71 14.90
CA ARG A 34 10.37 11.79 15.56
C ARG A 34 9.04 12.07 14.86
N ARG A 35 9.03 12.20 13.53
CA ARG A 35 7.80 12.41 12.73
C ARG A 35 6.82 11.25 12.87
N ARG A 36 7.31 10.00 12.77
CA ARG A 36 6.48 8.81 13.00
C ARG A 36 5.88 8.80 14.41
N LYS A 37 6.64 9.23 15.42
CA LYS A 37 6.13 9.34 16.80
C LYS A 37 5.01 10.38 16.90
N TRP A 38 5.18 11.58 16.34
CA TRP A 38 4.14 12.61 16.36
C TRP A 38 2.84 12.12 15.72
N VAL A 39 2.93 11.53 14.52
CA VAL A 39 1.78 10.97 13.81
C VAL A 39 1.12 9.82 14.60
N ARG A 40 1.91 8.90 15.18
CA ARG A 40 1.38 7.79 15.97
C ARG A 40 0.65 8.26 17.23
N ASP A 41 1.18 9.27 17.91
CA ASP A 41 0.57 9.80 19.14
C ASP A 41 -0.77 10.49 18.84
N ASP A 42 -0.84 11.28 17.77
CA ASP A 42 -2.07 11.94 17.30
C ASP A 42 -3.12 10.90 16.86
N ALA A 43 -2.73 9.96 16.01
CA ALA A 43 -3.60 8.86 15.57
C ALA A 43 -4.11 8.03 16.76
N ARG A 44 -3.27 7.74 17.76
CA ARG A 44 -3.67 6.99 18.95
C ARG A 44 -4.75 7.73 19.74
N ALA A 45 -4.64 9.06 19.85
CA ALA A 45 -5.66 9.87 20.53
C ALA A 45 -7.00 9.81 19.80
N GLU A 46 -6.98 9.95 18.47
CA GLU A 46 -8.20 9.89 17.65
C GLU A 46 -8.83 8.50 17.61
N TRP A 47 -8.04 7.43 17.51
CA TRP A 47 -8.56 6.07 17.61
C TRP A 47 -9.23 5.80 18.97
N LYS A 48 -8.62 6.26 20.08
CA LYS A 48 -9.25 6.17 21.41
C LYS A 48 -10.56 6.94 21.46
N ARG A 49 -10.61 8.13 20.86
CA ARG A 49 -11.83 8.95 20.80
C ARG A 49 -12.94 8.23 20.04
N LEU A 50 -12.65 7.71 18.84
CA LEU A 50 -13.62 6.96 18.03
C LEU A 50 -14.09 5.68 18.74
N LYS A 51 -13.19 4.94 19.39
CA LYS A 51 -13.52 3.73 20.16
C LYS A 51 -14.42 4.05 21.36
N ARG A 52 -14.10 5.10 22.13
CA ARG A 52 -14.91 5.56 23.27
C ARG A 52 -16.31 6.00 22.83
N ASN A 53 -16.40 6.64 21.68
CA ASN A 53 -17.67 7.08 21.09
C ASN A 53 -18.43 5.96 20.34
N LYS A 54 -17.93 4.72 20.39
CA LYS A 54 -18.53 3.54 19.73
C LYS A 54 -18.66 3.68 18.21
N VAL A 55 -17.82 4.51 17.59
CA VAL A 55 -17.71 4.65 16.13
C VAL A 55 -16.74 3.62 15.57
N ALA A 56 -15.58 3.45 16.23
CA ALA A 56 -14.61 2.41 15.89
C ALA A 56 -14.78 1.20 16.82
N TYR A 57 -14.61 0.01 16.27
CA TYR A 57 -14.73 -1.26 16.98
C TYR A 57 -13.66 -2.25 16.53
N LYS A 58 -13.50 -3.32 17.33
CA LYS A 58 -12.53 -4.36 17.02
C LYS A 58 -12.91 -5.09 15.73
N VAL A 59 -11.94 -5.27 14.85
CA VAL A 59 -12.03 -6.09 13.63
C VAL A 59 -10.95 -7.16 13.65
N GLU A 60 -11.26 -8.37 13.19
CA GLU A 60 -10.30 -9.47 13.15
C GLU A 60 -9.49 -9.48 11.86
N ARG A 61 -10.14 -9.17 10.73
CA ARG A 61 -9.50 -9.06 9.41
C ARG A 61 -10.12 -7.92 8.64
N PHE A 62 -9.29 -7.11 7.97
CA PHE A 62 -9.75 -5.88 7.33
C PHE A 62 -8.92 -5.51 6.10
N VAL A 63 -9.52 -4.69 5.23
CA VAL A 63 -8.84 -3.87 4.22
C VAL A 63 -8.71 -2.45 4.78
N ALA A 64 -7.52 -1.88 4.69
CA ALA A 64 -7.30 -0.45 4.95
C ALA A 64 -7.32 0.29 3.61
N LEU A 65 -8.39 1.03 3.34
CA LEU A 65 -8.49 1.89 2.16
C LEU A 65 -8.12 3.33 2.58
N ILE A 66 -7.15 3.92 1.89
CA ILE A 66 -6.50 5.17 2.29
C ILE A 66 -6.72 6.23 1.19
N GLY A 67 -7.58 7.20 1.49
CA GLY A 67 -7.74 8.41 0.69
C GLY A 67 -6.66 9.42 1.06
N VAL A 68 -5.91 9.88 0.07
CA VAL A 68 -4.82 10.85 0.25
C VAL A 68 -5.19 12.15 -0.46
N ALA A 69 -5.49 13.20 0.31
CA ALA A 69 -5.51 14.55 -0.19
C ALA A 69 -4.16 15.20 0.13
N ALA A 70 -3.45 15.66 -0.89
CA ALA A 70 -2.16 16.31 -0.74
C ALA A 70 -2.27 17.82 -1.02
N PRO A 71 -1.40 18.65 -0.41
CA PRO A 71 -1.26 20.07 -0.77
C PRO A 71 -1.04 20.25 -2.27
N GLU A 72 -1.40 21.42 -2.80
CA GLU A 72 -1.42 21.72 -4.25
C GLU A 72 -0.11 21.33 -4.96
N GLU A 73 1.04 21.62 -4.34
CA GLU A 73 2.37 21.35 -4.90
C GLU A 73 2.64 19.85 -5.12
N THR A 74 1.92 18.99 -4.39
CA THR A 74 2.04 17.53 -4.47
C THR A 74 0.70 16.84 -4.72
N ALA A 75 -0.31 17.57 -5.21
CA ALA A 75 -1.69 17.10 -5.34
C ALA A 75 -1.84 15.87 -6.27
N LEU A 76 -0.91 15.72 -7.22
CA LEU A 76 -0.87 14.60 -8.16
C LEU A 76 0.13 13.51 -7.76
N ALA A 77 0.86 13.67 -6.65
CA ALA A 77 1.86 12.69 -6.24
C ALA A 77 1.27 11.28 -6.14
N PHE A 78 2.14 10.29 -6.34
CA PHE A 78 1.74 8.90 -6.33
C PHE A 78 1.06 8.52 -5.00
N PRO A 79 -0.17 7.96 -4.97
CA PRO A 79 -0.91 7.81 -3.72
C PRO A 79 -0.19 6.98 -2.63
N SER A 80 0.48 5.88 -3.02
CA SER A 80 1.25 5.04 -2.09
C SER A 80 2.51 5.70 -1.53
N ARG A 81 2.86 6.91 -2.00
CA ARG A 81 3.89 7.74 -1.36
C ARG A 81 3.56 7.99 0.12
N ALA A 82 2.28 8.06 0.48
CA ALA A 82 1.83 8.29 1.85
C ALA A 82 2.10 7.13 2.81
N ALA A 83 2.51 5.94 2.33
CA ALA A 83 2.66 4.74 3.14
C ALA A 83 3.59 4.92 4.36
N GLU A 84 4.65 5.73 4.22
CA GLU A 84 5.57 6.01 5.32
C GLU A 84 4.90 6.78 6.48
N THR A 85 3.94 7.67 6.17
CA THR A 85 3.13 8.40 7.16
C THR A 85 1.95 7.58 7.65
N VAL A 86 1.36 6.73 6.81
CA VAL A 86 0.18 5.92 7.16
C VAL A 86 0.52 4.78 8.10
N LYS A 87 1.70 4.17 7.98
CA LYS A 87 2.11 3.08 8.87
C LYS A 87 1.93 3.39 10.37
N PRO A 88 2.47 4.49 10.94
CA PRO A 88 2.24 4.79 12.35
C PRO A 88 0.76 5.03 12.73
N ILE A 89 -0.10 5.40 11.79
CA ILE A 89 -1.56 5.54 12.02
C ILE A 89 -2.21 4.16 12.21
N ILE A 90 -1.81 3.18 11.40
CA ILE A 90 -2.26 1.80 11.54
C ILE A 90 -1.65 1.17 12.80
N ASP A 91 -0.36 1.36 13.06
CA ASP A 91 0.25 0.85 14.30
C ASP A 91 -0.48 1.38 15.56
N ALA A 92 -0.97 2.62 15.53
CA ALA A 92 -1.75 3.21 16.62
C ALA A 92 -3.11 2.53 16.84
N GLY A 93 -3.72 1.97 15.80
CA GLY A 93 -4.96 1.19 15.94
C GLY A 93 -4.71 -0.13 16.67
N THR A 94 -3.56 -0.78 16.42
CA THR A 94 -3.09 -1.94 17.21
C THR A 94 -2.90 -1.54 18.67
N ASP A 95 -2.21 -0.41 18.94
CA ASP A 95 -1.99 0.10 20.31
C ASP A 95 -3.30 0.31 21.10
N VAL A 96 -4.40 0.60 20.40
CA VAL A 96 -5.73 0.87 20.98
C VAL A 96 -6.60 -0.41 21.02
N GLY A 97 -6.12 -1.53 20.45
CA GLY A 97 -6.84 -2.79 20.38
C GLY A 97 -8.06 -2.71 19.48
N LEU A 98 -7.92 -2.08 18.30
CA LEU A 98 -8.91 -2.12 17.23
C LEU A 98 -8.73 -3.35 16.31
N TRP A 99 -7.55 -3.96 16.32
CA TRP A 99 -7.25 -5.25 15.70
C TRP A 99 -6.13 -5.94 16.47
N PRO A 100 -5.94 -7.26 16.32
CA PRO A 100 -4.92 -8.01 17.08
C PRO A 100 -3.49 -7.62 16.70
N ASP A 101 -3.20 -7.51 15.41
CA ASP A 101 -1.92 -7.06 14.85
C ASP A 101 -2.13 -6.39 13.48
N ASP A 102 -1.13 -5.68 12.96
CA ASP A 102 -1.17 -5.03 11.64
C ASP A 102 -0.53 -5.85 10.51
N ASP A 103 -0.22 -7.11 10.78
CA ASP A 103 0.40 -8.06 9.86
C ASP A 103 -0.53 -8.53 8.73
N SER A 104 0.02 -9.34 7.81
CA SER A 104 -0.71 -9.84 6.64
C SER A 104 -1.86 -10.81 6.95
N THR A 105 -1.97 -11.30 8.20
CA THR A 105 -3.04 -12.21 8.64
C THR A 105 -4.30 -11.45 9.08
N HIS A 106 -4.13 -10.21 9.55
CA HIS A 106 -5.23 -9.33 9.98
C HIS A 106 -5.50 -8.23 8.95
N ARG A 107 -4.46 -7.52 8.50
CA ARG A 107 -4.55 -6.51 7.45
C ARG A 107 -4.28 -7.17 6.10
N CYS A 108 -5.36 -7.53 5.40
CA CYS A 108 -5.22 -8.28 4.14
C CYS A 108 -4.73 -7.42 2.97
N SER A 109 -4.96 -6.11 3.03
CA SER A 109 -4.43 -5.15 2.07
C SER A 109 -4.47 -3.74 2.62
N THR A 110 -3.49 -2.92 2.22
CA THR A 110 -3.59 -1.46 2.25
C THR A 110 -3.71 -0.95 0.82
N ILE A 111 -4.71 -0.11 0.55
CA ILE A 111 -5.00 0.43 -0.78
C ILE A 111 -4.91 1.94 -0.72
N TYR A 112 -4.04 2.55 -1.50
CA TYR A 112 -3.87 4.00 -1.56
C TYR A 112 -4.50 4.57 -2.81
N PHE A 113 -5.26 5.65 -2.67
CA PHE A 113 -5.82 6.40 -3.78
C PHE A 113 -5.83 7.90 -3.49
N ARG A 114 -5.91 8.73 -4.53
CA ARG A 114 -6.07 10.17 -4.38
C ARG A 114 -7.50 10.47 -3.92
N SER A 115 -7.63 11.18 -2.81
CA SER A 115 -8.92 11.70 -2.35
C SER A 115 -9.47 12.71 -3.37
N PRO A 116 -10.78 12.69 -3.68
CA PRO A 116 -11.38 13.71 -4.53
C PRO A 116 -11.38 15.10 -3.87
N ASP A 117 -11.45 15.12 -2.53
CA ASP A 117 -11.48 16.36 -1.76
C ASP A 117 -10.08 17.00 -1.68
N PRO A 118 -10.00 18.35 -1.76
CA PRO A 118 -8.74 19.05 -1.61
C PRO A 118 -8.21 18.94 -0.17
N ALA A 119 -6.89 18.98 -0.03
CA ALA A 119 -6.28 19.03 1.29
C ALA A 119 -6.45 20.44 1.90
N PRO A 120 -6.59 20.56 3.23
CA PRO A 120 -6.48 21.85 3.91
C PRO A 120 -5.11 22.49 3.66
N ALA A 121 -5.05 23.82 3.69
CA ALA A 121 -3.79 24.55 3.52
C ALA A 121 -2.72 24.05 4.50
N HIS A 122 -1.50 23.82 3.99
CA HIS A 122 -0.33 23.33 4.75
C HIS A 122 -0.51 21.97 5.44
N HIS A 123 -1.50 21.17 5.03
CA HIS A 123 -1.73 19.83 5.57
C HIS A 123 -1.96 18.82 4.45
N TYR A 124 -1.64 17.56 4.73
CA TYR A 124 -2.25 16.43 4.06
C TYR A 124 -3.54 16.07 4.79
N ALA A 125 -4.60 15.67 4.08
CA ALA A 125 -5.72 14.97 4.69
C ALA A 125 -5.64 13.48 4.33
N LEU A 126 -5.53 12.64 5.36
CA LEU A 126 -5.51 11.20 5.23
C LEU A 126 -6.82 10.65 5.77
N THR A 127 -7.62 10.02 4.92
CA THR A 127 -8.86 9.34 5.31
C THR A 127 -8.63 7.84 5.26
N ILE A 128 -8.70 7.20 6.43
CA ILE A 128 -8.45 5.79 6.65
C ILE A 128 -9.78 5.09 6.83
N TYR A 129 -10.23 4.38 5.81
CA TYR A 129 -11.39 3.50 5.88
C TYR A 129 -10.94 2.11 6.30
N ILE A 130 -11.49 1.63 7.42
CA ILE A 130 -11.33 0.26 7.89
C ILE A 130 -12.55 -0.53 7.44
N LEU A 131 -12.35 -1.48 6.53
CA LEU A 131 -13.40 -2.30 5.94
C LEU A 131 -13.24 -3.75 6.45
N PRO A 132 -14.10 -4.21 7.37
CA PRO A 132 -14.06 -5.58 7.85
C PRO A 132 -14.29 -6.57 6.71
N VAL A 133 -13.53 -7.66 6.68
CA VAL A 133 -13.68 -8.74 5.72
C VAL A 133 -13.70 -10.11 6.44
N PRO A 134 -14.26 -11.16 5.82
CA PRO A 134 -14.29 -12.48 6.43
C PRO A 134 -12.90 -12.96 6.87
N SER A 135 -12.77 -13.33 8.14
CA SER A 135 -11.54 -13.85 8.75
C SER A 135 -11.35 -15.35 8.58
N SER A 136 -12.41 -16.08 8.20
CA SER A 136 -12.40 -17.52 7.96
C SER A 136 -12.72 -17.84 6.49
N PRO A 137 -12.31 -19.03 5.99
CA PRO A 137 -12.57 -19.45 4.62
C PRO A 137 -14.07 -19.40 4.27
N PRO A 138 -14.47 -18.98 3.05
CA PRO A 138 -13.62 -18.39 2.03
C PRO A 138 -13.14 -16.98 2.44
N THR A 139 -11.82 -16.84 2.58
CA THR A 139 -11.19 -15.59 3.03
C THR A 139 -11.18 -14.56 1.91
N TYR A 140 -11.28 -13.27 2.26
CA TYR A 140 -11.09 -12.20 1.30
C TYR A 140 -9.65 -12.13 0.79
N GLN A 141 -9.51 -12.06 -0.53
CA GLN A 141 -8.26 -11.88 -1.26
C GLN A 141 -8.44 -10.69 -2.20
N VAL A 142 -7.68 -9.61 -1.98
CA VAL A 142 -7.91 -8.32 -2.63
C VAL A 142 -7.70 -8.40 -4.14
N GLU A 143 -6.74 -9.19 -4.59
CA GLU A 143 -6.34 -9.29 -5.98
C GLU A 143 -7.42 -9.96 -6.83
N GLY A 144 -7.96 -11.09 -6.36
CA GLY A 144 -9.08 -11.76 -7.02
C GLY A 144 -10.35 -10.92 -6.93
N ALA A 145 -10.62 -10.33 -5.76
CA ALA A 145 -11.84 -9.56 -5.54
C ALA A 145 -11.91 -8.30 -6.42
N LEU A 146 -10.83 -7.52 -6.51
CA LEU A 146 -10.80 -6.32 -7.37
C LEU A 146 -10.75 -6.68 -8.85
N SER A 147 -10.03 -7.72 -9.25
CA SER A 147 -9.99 -8.17 -10.65
C SER A 147 -11.38 -8.60 -11.13
N MET A 148 -12.12 -9.36 -10.30
CA MET A 148 -13.49 -9.78 -10.62
C MET A 148 -14.45 -8.60 -10.73
N GLN A 149 -14.35 -7.61 -9.83
CA GLN A 149 -15.21 -6.42 -9.89
C GLN A 149 -14.91 -5.56 -11.12
N LEU A 150 -13.62 -5.37 -11.45
CA LEU A 150 -13.23 -4.64 -12.65
C LEU A 150 -13.69 -5.33 -13.94
N ASP A 151 -13.56 -6.65 -14.04
CA ASP A 151 -14.07 -7.40 -15.18
C ASP A 151 -15.61 -7.25 -15.30
N ALA A 152 -16.33 -7.34 -14.18
CA ALA A 152 -17.78 -7.11 -14.16
C ALA A 152 -18.15 -5.68 -14.61
N GLN A 153 -17.38 -4.66 -14.23
CA GLN A 153 -17.59 -3.29 -14.68
C GLN A 153 -17.29 -3.11 -16.17
N TRP A 154 -16.22 -3.73 -16.69
CA TRP A 154 -15.90 -3.72 -18.12
C TRP A 154 -16.96 -4.44 -18.97
N ARG A 155 -17.53 -5.54 -18.50
CA ARG A 155 -18.63 -6.25 -19.19
C ARG A 155 -19.90 -5.40 -19.35
N LYS A 156 -20.09 -4.38 -18.51
CA LYS A 156 -21.20 -3.42 -18.64
C LYS A 156 -20.93 -2.33 -19.69
N LYS A 157 -19.71 -2.20 -20.19
CA LYS A 157 -19.35 -1.19 -21.20
C LYS A 157 -19.58 -1.75 -22.61
N GLN A 158 -20.13 -0.93 -23.49
CA GLN A 158 -20.38 -1.29 -24.90
C GLN A 158 -19.08 -1.58 -25.65
N GLN A 159 -18.00 -0.87 -25.32
CA GLN A 159 -16.68 -1.04 -25.91
C GLN A 159 -15.67 -1.44 -24.83
N ARG A 160 -14.85 -2.44 -25.15
CA ARG A 160 -13.73 -2.89 -24.33
C ARG A 160 -12.45 -2.69 -25.14
N PRO A 161 -11.49 -1.89 -24.65
CA PRO A 161 -10.25 -1.69 -25.37
C PRO A 161 -9.39 -2.96 -25.37
N ASP A 162 -8.56 -3.15 -26.38
CA ASP A 162 -7.54 -4.21 -26.37
C ASP A 162 -6.66 -4.08 -25.12
N GLY A 163 -6.41 -5.20 -24.45
CA GLY A 163 -5.66 -5.25 -23.20
C GLY A 163 -6.45 -4.84 -21.95
N TYR A 164 -7.79 -4.73 -22.01
CA TYR A 164 -8.61 -4.42 -20.82
C TYR A 164 -8.45 -5.44 -19.67
N GLY A 165 -8.03 -6.66 -19.97
CA GLY A 165 -7.72 -7.70 -18.99
C GLY A 165 -6.44 -7.45 -18.19
N GLY A 166 -5.66 -6.41 -18.56
CA GLY A 166 -4.42 -6.04 -17.90
C GLY A 166 -3.25 -6.94 -18.25
N TRP A 167 -2.15 -6.73 -17.52
CA TRP A 167 -0.90 -7.48 -17.67
C TRP A 167 -0.14 -7.50 -16.34
N VAL A 168 0.86 -8.39 -16.24
CA VAL A 168 1.67 -8.55 -15.03
C VAL A 168 3.15 -8.43 -15.38
N ALA A 169 3.89 -7.62 -14.64
CA ALA A 169 5.35 -7.63 -14.65
C ALA A 169 5.90 -8.16 -13.32
N ASN A 170 6.93 -8.99 -13.42
CA ASN A 170 7.52 -9.67 -12.28
C ASN A 170 8.95 -9.17 -12.04
N PHE A 171 9.30 -9.02 -10.77
CA PHE A 171 10.61 -8.55 -10.34
C PHE A 171 11.13 -9.43 -9.22
N THR A 172 12.42 -9.74 -9.27
CA THR A 172 13.14 -10.32 -8.14
C THR A 172 14.09 -9.26 -7.57
N VAL A 173 13.94 -8.97 -6.29
CA VAL A 173 14.71 -7.95 -5.56
C VAL A 173 15.65 -8.62 -4.55
N PRO A 174 16.97 -8.48 -4.70
CA PRO A 174 17.93 -8.95 -3.70
C PRO A 174 17.67 -8.31 -2.33
N HIS A 175 17.83 -9.08 -1.25
CA HIS A 175 17.55 -8.61 0.11
C HIS A 175 18.32 -7.32 0.50
N ARG A 176 19.51 -7.10 -0.08
CA ARG A 176 20.36 -5.92 0.11
C ARG A 176 19.80 -4.63 -0.53
N MET A 177 18.90 -4.79 -1.50
CA MET A 177 18.20 -3.71 -2.21
C MET A 177 16.72 -3.60 -1.77
N TRP A 178 16.28 -4.44 -0.83
CA TRP A 178 14.91 -4.43 -0.33
C TRP A 178 14.69 -3.27 0.65
N LEU A 179 13.87 -2.31 0.24
CA LEU A 179 13.45 -1.19 1.06
C LEU A 179 12.18 -1.56 1.81
N SER A 180 12.22 -1.34 3.12
CA SER A 180 11.08 -1.53 4.00
C SER A 180 10.99 -0.41 5.02
N SER A 181 9.76 -0.07 5.41
CA SER A 181 9.46 0.84 6.51
C SER A 181 10.04 0.35 7.87
N ASN A 182 10.29 -0.96 8.01
CA ASN A 182 10.88 -1.59 9.19
C ASN A 182 12.39 -1.40 9.31
N TYR A 183 13.06 -1.02 8.21
CA TYR A 183 14.49 -0.79 8.21
C TYR A 183 14.80 0.68 8.46
N THR A 184 15.84 0.92 9.24
CA THR A 184 16.50 2.23 9.37
C THR A 184 17.53 2.40 8.26
N ASP A 185 18.08 3.60 8.07
CA ASP A 185 19.13 3.83 7.07
C ASP A 185 20.41 3.06 7.45
N SER A 186 20.68 2.92 8.74
CA SER A 186 21.76 2.10 9.30
C SER A 186 21.55 0.62 8.97
N ASP A 187 20.32 0.12 9.09
CA ASP A 187 19.99 -1.25 8.66
C ASP A 187 20.23 -1.45 7.16
N LEU A 188 19.84 -0.47 6.33
CA LEU A 188 20.10 -0.54 4.89
C LEU A 188 21.61 -0.52 4.58
N LYS A 189 22.40 0.25 5.32
CA LYS A 189 23.87 0.30 5.20
C LYS A 189 24.50 -1.05 5.58
N ALA A 190 24.08 -1.63 6.70
CA ALA A 190 24.52 -2.94 7.16
C ALA A 190 24.21 -4.04 6.12
N ARG A 191 22.99 -4.02 5.56
CA ARG A 191 22.54 -4.96 4.52
C ARG A 191 23.28 -4.82 3.20
N ALA A 192 23.64 -3.60 2.81
CA ALA A 192 24.51 -3.38 1.65
C ALA A 192 25.88 -4.06 1.82
N ASN A 193 26.36 -4.19 3.06
CA ASN A 193 27.62 -4.84 3.43
C ASN A 193 27.46 -6.34 3.81
N GLY A 194 26.31 -6.95 3.48
CA GLY A 194 26.06 -8.38 3.71
C GLY A 194 25.63 -8.76 5.13
N GLN A 195 25.41 -7.79 6.02
CA GLN A 195 24.88 -8.04 7.36
C GLN A 195 23.36 -8.12 7.35
N ARG A 196 22.75 -8.78 8.34
CA ARG A 196 21.28 -8.88 8.43
C ARG A 196 20.63 -7.56 8.86
N ARG A 197 21.24 -6.88 9.84
CA ARG A 197 20.75 -5.66 10.50
C ARG A 197 21.93 -4.89 11.11
N SER A 198 21.75 -3.60 11.39
CA SER A 198 22.74 -2.81 12.13
C SER A 198 22.59 -3.01 13.64
N ASP A 199 23.71 -2.99 14.38
CA ASP A 199 23.72 -2.99 15.86
C ASP A 199 23.44 -1.61 16.44
N THR A 200 23.67 -0.55 15.66
CA THR A 200 23.47 0.84 16.09
C THR A 200 22.73 1.63 15.03
N TRP A 201 21.97 2.65 15.44
CA TRP A 201 21.28 3.55 14.51
C TRP A 201 21.28 4.98 15.06
N GLY A 202 21.03 5.96 14.19
CA GLY A 202 20.86 7.35 14.60
C GLY A 202 22.16 8.11 14.87
N ARG A 203 23.31 7.62 14.37
CA ARG A 203 24.61 8.30 14.46
C ARG A 203 24.86 9.30 13.32
N GLY A 204 24.06 9.23 12.25
CA GLY A 204 24.11 10.14 11.10
C GLY A 204 25.03 9.70 9.96
N ASP A 205 25.93 8.73 10.20
CA ASP A 205 26.86 8.17 9.21
C ASP A 205 26.19 7.30 8.13
N ALA A 206 24.91 6.98 8.31
CA ALA A 206 24.06 6.29 7.34
C ALA A 206 23.14 7.24 6.56
N PHE A 207 23.21 8.57 6.78
CA PHE A 207 22.33 9.53 6.12
C PHE A 207 22.34 9.39 4.59
N GLY A 208 21.15 9.39 4.00
CA GLY A 208 20.94 9.24 2.56
C GLY A 208 21.16 7.82 2.04
N GLN A 209 21.40 6.83 2.91
CA GLN A 209 21.57 5.44 2.49
C GLN A 209 20.32 4.90 1.80
N ARG A 210 19.14 5.26 2.31
CA ARG A 210 17.86 4.90 1.71
C ARG A 210 17.74 5.34 0.26
N VAL A 211 18.11 6.58 -0.03
CA VAL A 211 18.10 7.13 -1.39
C VAL A 211 19.09 6.38 -2.30
N ARG A 212 20.28 6.03 -1.79
CA ARG A 212 21.25 5.21 -2.54
C ARG A 212 20.67 3.84 -2.87
N THR A 213 20.11 3.14 -1.88
CA THR A 213 19.48 1.83 -2.06
C THR A 213 18.28 1.89 -3.02
N ALA A 214 17.47 2.96 -2.98
CA ALA A 214 16.38 3.17 -3.93
C ALA A 214 16.88 3.38 -5.36
N ASN A 215 17.97 4.12 -5.56
CA ASN A 215 18.57 4.30 -6.88
C ASN A 215 19.18 2.99 -7.41
N ASP A 216 19.79 2.18 -6.55
CA ASP A 216 20.27 0.84 -6.91
C ASP A 216 19.13 -0.07 -7.35
N LEU A 217 18.03 -0.07 -6.60
CA LEU A 217 16.83 -0.83 -6.94
C LEU A 217 16.22 -0.33 -8.26
N LYS A 218 16.15 0.98 -8.50
CA LYS A 218 15.66 1.54 -9.77
C LYS A 218 16.48 1.07 -10.97
N ARG A 219 17.81 1.04 -10.85
CA ARG A 219 18.70 0.52 -11.92
C ARG A 219 18.42 -0.94 -12.21
N LEU A 220 18.37 -1.78 -11.17
CA LEU A 220 18.03 -3.20 -11.31
C LEU A 220 16.62 -3.39 -11.92
N ALA A 221 15.65 -2.58 -11.49
CA ALA A 221 14.29 -2.65 -12.00
C ALA A 221 14.22 -2.27 -13.48
N CYS A 222 14.99 -1.27 -13.95
CA CYS A 222 15.07 -0.93 -15.38
C CYS A 222 15.52 -2.13 -16.23
N GLU A 223 16.54 -2.87 -15.78
CA GLU A 223 17.00 -4.09 -16.48
C GLU A 223 15.92 -5.18 -16.53
N GLN A 224 15.15 -5.34 -15.45
CA GLN A 224 14.07 -6.33 -15.39
C GLN A 224 12.85 -5.92 -16.20
N TRP A 225 12.53 -4.63 -16.23
CA TRP A 225 11.56 -4.06 -17.15
C TRP A 225 11.96 -4.37 -18.60
N ASP A 226 13.21 -4.07 -18.98
CA ASP A 226 13.71 -4.25 -20.34
C ASP A 226 13.44 -5.66 -20.91
N ARG A 227 13.64 -6.69 -20.08
CA ARG A 227 13.41 -8.11 -20.43
C ARG A 227 11.94 -8.51 -20.61
N GLN A 228 11.01 -7.65 -20.20
CA GLN A 228 9.56 -7.90 -20.18
C GLN A 228 8.79 -6.99 -21.14
N ARG A 229 9.50 -6.21 -21.98
CA ARG A 229 8.95 -5.21 -22.91
C ARG A 229 7.80 -5.69 -23.78
N GLN A 230 7.84 -6.95 -24.22
CA GLN A 230 6.83 -7.47 -25.16
C GLN A 230 5.41 -7.56 -24.59
N TRP A 231 5.24 -7.47 -23.26
CA TRP A 231 3.95 -7.67 -22.59
C TRP A 231 3.27 -6.36 -22.19
N TRP A 232 3.89 -5.22 -22.44
CA TRP A 232 3.38 -3.94 -21.97
C TRP A 232 2.25 -3.44 -22.86
N THR A 233 1.09 -3.21 -22.26
CA THR A 233 0.06 -2.37 -22.89
C THR A 233 -0.04 -1.07 -22.10
N VAL A 234 0.37 0.03 -22.73
CA VAL A 234 0.27 1.37 -22.15
C VAL A 234 -1.20 1.82 -22.22
N LYS A 235 -1.91 1.74 -21.09
CA LYS A 235 -3.33 2.12 -20.99
C LYS A 235 -3.55 2.90 -19.70
N ASP A 236 -4.24 4.03 -19.82
CA ASP A 236 -4.71 4.82 -18.68
C ASP A 236 -6.22 5.03 -18.79
N PRO A 237 -6.90 5.27 -17.66
CA PRO A 237 -6.38 5.08 -16.30
C PRO A 237 -6.27 3.60 -15.92
N TYR A 238 -5.48 3.30 -14.89
CA TYR A 238 -5.29 1.95 -14.37
C TYR A 238 -5.16 1.93 -12.84
N ILE A 239 -5.27 0.74 -12.24
CA ILE A 239 -4.82 0.47 -10.87
C ILE A 239 -3.67 -0.52 -10.87
N ILE A 240 -2.89 -0.53 -9.79
CA ILE A 240 -1.85 -1.51 -9.54
C ILE A 240 -2.24 -2.38 -8.37
N LEU A 241 -2.17 -3.70 -8.56
CA LEU A 241 -2.13 -4.65 -7.45
C LEU A 241 -0.67 -5.10 -7.32
N ALA A 242 -0.01 -4.70 -6.24
CA ALA A 242 1.37 -5.03 -5.93
C ALA A 242 1.42 -6.27 -5.02
N GLY A 243 1.67 -7.42 -5.64
CA GLY A 243 1.84 -8.69 -4.96
C GLY A 243 3.27 -8.88 -4.47
N ILE A 244 3.45 -9.20 -3.19
CA ILE A 244 4.76 -9.36 -2.57
C ILE A 244 5.00 -10.81 -2.14
N GLY A 245 6.03 -11.43 -2.70
CA GLY A 245 6.55 -12.73 -2.31
C GLY A 245 7.70 -12.57 -1.32
N TYR A 246 7.49 -13.00 -0.08
CA TYR A 246 8.52 -12.95 0.97
C TYR A 246 9.35 -14.24 1.01
N PRO A 247 10.65 -14.15 1.34
CA PRO A 247 11.44 -15.32 1.66
C PRO A 247 10.98 -15.92 3.00
N PRO A 248 11.25 -17.21 3.27
CA PRO A 248 10.73 -17.91 4.45
C PRO A 248 10.99 -17.21 5.79
N ALA A 249 12.14 -16.53 5.93
CA ALA A 249 12.55 -15.87 7.17
C ALA A 249 11.68 -14.67 7.59
N VAL A 250 10.87 -14.13 6.69
CA VAL A 250 9.96 -12.99 6.93
C VAL A 250 8.62 -13.23 6.25
N ALA A 251 8.18 -14.49 6.22
CA ALA A 251 7.04 -14.92 5.42
C ALA A 251 5.77 -14.10 5.72
N ASP A 252 5.55 -13.72 6.99
CA ASP A 252 4.30 -13.09 7.43
C ASP A 252 4.35 -11.56 7.50
N ALA A 253 5.45 -10.95 7.01
CA ALA A 253 5.57 -9.51 6.93
C ALA A 253 4.42 -8.87 6.14
N ASP A 254 3.96 -7.71 6.61
CA ASP A 254 2.93 -6.96 5.89
C ASP A 254 3.47 -6.42 4.54
N PRO A 255 2.78 -6.71 3.41
CA PRO A 255 3.08 -6.23 2.06
C PRO A 255 3.25 -4.71 1.95
N ASP A 256 2.48 -3.90 2.67
CA ASP A 256 2.55 -2.43 2.58
C ASP A 256 3.88 -1.87 3.11
N ASN A 257 4.57 -2.61 3.98
CA ASN A 257 5.89 -2.22 4.46
C ASN A 257 6.92 -2.02 3.36
N CYS A 258 6.71 -2.56 2.16
CA CYS A 258 7.61 -2.42 1.03
C CYS A 258 7.13 -1.40 -0.02
N ALA A 259 6.16 -0.54 0.31
CA ALA A 259 5.68 0.51 -0.59
C ALA A 259 6.82 1.31 -1.24
N GLU A 260 7.90 1.58 -0.50
CA GLU A 260 9.09 2.22 -1.06
C GLU A 260 9.78 1.41 -2.16
N SER A 261 9.92 0.09 -2.00
CA SER A 261 10.46 -0.79 -3.04
C SER A 261 9.57 -0.80 -4.28
N VAL A 262 8.25 -0.90 -4.09
CA VAL A 262 7.27 -0.91 -5.18
C VAL A 262 7.28 0.44 -5.91
N ASN A 263 7.28 1.56 -5.18
CA ASN A 263 7.34 2.90 -5.77
C ASN A 263 8.63 3.10 -6.56
N ALA A 264 9.77 2.54 -6.11
CA ALA A 264 11.02 2.56 -6.87
C ALA A 264 10.95 1.74 -8.17
N ILE A 265 10.35 0.54 -8.13
CA ILE A 265 10.11 -0.28 -9.33
C ILE A 265 9.17 0.44 -10.31
N MET A 266 8.16 1.15 -9.79
CA MET A 266 7.24 1.94 -10.60
C MET A 266 7.89 3.19 -11.22
N ASP A 267 8.75 3.88 -10.49
CA ASP A 267 9.56 4.97 -11.06
C ASP A 267 10.46 4.46 -12.19
N ALA A 268 11.06 3.27 -12.02
CA ALA A 268 11.85 2.64 -13.08
C ALA A 268 11.02 2.34 -14.33
N GLY A 269 9.80 1.81 -14.17
CA GLY A 269 8.91 1.54 -15.31
C GLY A 269 8.50 2.80 -16.08
N LEU A 270 8.43 3.96 -15.41
CA LEU A 270 8.15 5.24 -16.07
C LEU A 270 9.31 5.63 -17.00
N ARG A 271 10.56 5.47 -16.52
CA ARG A 271 11.77 5.68 -17.32
C ARG A 271 11.85 4.74 -18.51
N MET A 272 11.38 3.51 -18.32
CA MET A 272 11.31 2.48 -19.37
C MET A 272 10.10 2.63 -20.30
N LYS A 273 9.22 3.62 -20.05
CA LYS A 273 7.98 3.87 -20.81
C LYS A 273 6.97 2.72 -20.78
N ALA A 274 6.96 1.92 -19.71
CA ALA A 274 5.98 0.86 -19.49
C ALA A 274 4.56 1.41 -19.22
N TRP A 275 4.45 2.67 -18.80
CA TRP A 275 3.21 3.44 -18.64
C TRP A 275 3.45 4.90 -19.02
N ARG A 276 2.36 5.65 -19.26
CA ARG A 276 2.39 7.09 -19.58
C ARG A 276 2.71 7.96 -18.36
N GLY A 277 2.23 7.54 -17.19
CA GLY A 277 2.44 8.23 -15.93
C GLY A 277 2.09 7.32 -14.76
N ILE A 278 2.62 7.64 -13.59
CA ILE A 278 2.30 6.97 -12.31
C ILE A 278 1.65 7.92 -11.30
N ASP A 279 1.40 9.17 -11.69
CA ASP A 279 0.67 10.13 -10.86
C ASP A 279 -0.82 9.77 -10.79
N ALA A 280 -1.56 10.48 -9.94
CA ALA A 280 -2.97 10.20 -9.67
C ALA A 280 -3.93 10.37 -10.88
N ASN A 281 -3.51 10.98 -11.98
CA ASN A 281 -4.30 11.04 -13.22
C ASN A 281 -4.27 9.72 -13.98
N HIS A 282 -3.15 9.00 -13.89
CA HIS A 282 -2.89 7.75 -14.61
C HIS A 282 -3.14 6.53 -13.72
N CYS A 283 -2.50 6.49 -12.54
CA CYS A 283 -2.64 5.42 -11.57
C CYS A 283 -3.66 5.81 -10.49
N ARG A 284 -4.86 5.21 -10.56
CA ARG A 284 -6.00 5.54 -9.69
C ARG A 284 -5.88 4.95 -8.30
N ALA A 285 -5.18 3.83 -8.15
CA ALA A 285 -4.95 3.21 -6.86
C ALA A 285 -3.77 2.23 -6.91
N VAL A 286 -3.18 1.99 -5.74
CA VAL A 286 -2.18 0.94 -5.50
C VAL A 286 -2.64 0.11 -4.32
N ALA A 287 -2.89 -1.18 -4.55
CA ALA A 287 -3.21 -2.14 -3.51
C ALA A 287 -2.03 -3.06 -3.24
N PHE A 288 -1.67 -3.26 -1.98
CA PHE A 288 -0.60 -4.19 -1.59
C PHE A 288 -1.20 -5.50 -1.09
N PHE A 289 -0.64 -6.63 -1.52
CA PHE A 289 -1.06 -7.95 -1.06
C PHE A 289 0.08 -8.95 -1.05
N ARG A 290 -0.10 -10.06 -0.34
CA ARG A 290 0.90 -11.12 -0.24
C ARG A 290 0.69 -12.12 -1.38
N LEU A 291 1.77 -12.45 -2.09
CA LEU A 291 1.73 -13.54 -3.06
C LEU A 291 1.61 -14.89 -2.34
N PRO A 292 0.87 -15.85 -2.92
CA PRO A 292 0.76 -17.20 -2.35
C PRO A 292 2.10 -17.95 -2.39
N THR A 293 2.98 -17.61 -3.34
CA THR A 293 4.30 -18.20 -3.51
C THR A 293 5.33 -17.50 -2.63
N ARG A 294 6.25 -18.30 -2.06
CA ARG A 294 7.39 -17.78 -1.31
C ARG A 294 8.53 -17.45 -2.28
N ALA A 295 9.21 -16.34 -2.01
CA ALA A 295 10.44 -16.00 -2.71
C ALA A 295 11.59 -16.90 -2.27
N ARG A 296 12.60 -17.01 -3.13
CA ARG A 296 13.84 -17.73 -2.81
C ARG A 296 14.59 -17.04 -1.67
N THR A 297 15.33 -17.81 -0.89
CA THR A 297 16.20 -17.27 0.16
C THR A 297 17.13 -16.20 -0.41
N GLY A 298 17.19 -15.05 0.27
CA GLY A 298 18.03 -13.92 -0.15
C GLY A 298 17.39 -12.95 -1.15
N THR A 299 16.17 -13.22 -1.62
CA THR A 299 15.40 -12.33 -2.50
C THR A 299 13.98 -12.11 -1.99
N HIS A 300 13.32 -11.11 -2.55
CA HIS A 300 11.88 -10.87 -2.48
C HIS A 300 11.37 -10.84 -3.92
N ASP A 301 10.14 -11.30 -4.14
CA ASP A 301 9.50 -11.22 -5.44
C ASP A 301 8.41 -10.14 -5.40
N VAL A 302 8.28 -9.37 -6.48
CA VAL A 302 7.25 -8.35 -6.66
C VAL A 302 6.54 -8.63 -7.97
N ALA A 303 5.23 -8.79 -7.94
CA ALA A 303 4.38 -8.88 -9.12
C ALA A 303 3.50 -7.63 -9.18
N LEU A 304 3.63 -6.84 -10.25
CA LEU A 304 2.80 -5.67 -10.51
C LEU A 304 1.72 -6.06 -11.52
N TYR A 305 0.49 -6.25 -11.02
CA TYR A 305 -0.68 -6.47 -11.86
C TYR A 305 -1.23 -5.10 -12.25
N THR A 306 -1.12 -4.76 -13.53
CA THR A 306 -1.63 -3.52 -14.09
C THR A 306 -3.00 -3.77 -14.68
N LEU A 307 -4.04 -3.20 -14.07
CA LEU A 307 -5.43 -3.39 -14.48
C LEU A 307 -6.01 -2.07 -15.00
N PRO A 308 -6.27 -1.93 -16.31
CA PRO A 308 -6.98 -0.77 -16.86
C PRO A 308 -8.37 -0.64 -16.25
N VAL A 309 -8.79 0.59 -15.97
CA VAL A 309 -10.09 0.85 -15.35
C VAL A 309 -11.03 1.61 -16.27
N PRO A 310 -12.34 1.34 -16.22
CA PRO A 310 -13.30 1.99 -17.09
C PRO A 310 -13.48 3.48 -16.75
N PRO A 311 -13.98 4.30 -17.71
CA PRO A 311 -14.41 5.66 -17.41
C PRO A 311 -15.45 5.69 -16.29
N GLY A 312 -15.27 6.62 -15.34
CA GLY A 312 -16.11 6.76 -14.14
C GLY A 312 -15.74 5.81 -13.00
N PHE A 313 -14.66 5.03 -13.12
CA PHE A 313 -14.20 4.12 -12.07
C PHE A 313 -13.99 4.84 -10.72
N GLN A 314 -14.55 4.26 -9.67
CA GLN A 314 -14.36 4.68 -8.28
C GLN A 314 -13.81 3.52 -7.46
N ILE A 315 -12.57 3.66 -6.97
CA ILE A 315 -11.92 2.60 -6.19
C ILE A 315 -12.64 2.34 -4.86
N ALA A 316 -13.12 3.39 -4.18
CA ALA A 316 -13.80 3.25 -2.89
C ALA A 316 -15.07 2.40 -3.01
N GLU A 317 -15.90 2.69 -4.02
CA GLU A 317 -17.09 1.89 -4.34
C GLU A 317 -16.71 0.45 -4.70
N THR A 318 -15.71 0.27 -5.56
CA THR A 318 -15.26 -1.05 -6.00
C THR A 318 -14.77 -1.93 -4.84
N VAL A 319 -14.04 -1.35 -3.87
CA VAL A 319 -13.56 -2.06 -2.67
C VAL A 319 -14.70 -2.33 -1.69
N ALA A 320 -15.66 -1.41 -1.55
CA ALA A 320 -16.84 -1.63 -0.71
C ALA A 320 -17.69 -2.79 -1.26
N ASP A 321 -17.98 -2.77 -2.57
CA ASP A 321 -18.72 -3.84 -3.26
C ASP A 321 -18.01 -5.19 -3.18
N SER A 322 -16.68 -5.20 -3.31
CA SER A 322 -15.90 -6.43 -3.20
C SER A 322 -15.96 -7.02 -1.79
N ALA A 323 -15.94 -6.19 -0.74
CA ALA A 323 -16.07 -6.61 0.65
C ALA A 323 -17.50 -7.14 0.95
N ILE A 324 -18.54 -6.44 0.48
CA ILE A 324 -19.94 -6.88 0.59
C ILE A 324 -20.13 -8.23 -0.09
N ALA A 325 -19.62 -8.39 -1.31
CA ALA A 325 -19.71 -9.65 -2.05
C ALA A 325 -18.98 -10.80 -1.32
N ALA A 326 -17.87 -10.51 -0.64
CA ALA A 326 -17.15 -11.51 0.15
C ALA A 326 -17.94 -11.95 1.39
N TRP A 327 -18.56 -11.03 2.13
CA TRP A 327 -19.49 -11.39 3.20
C TRP A 327 -20.69 -12.19 2.69
N GLY A 328 -21.22 -11.87 1.50
CA GLY A 328 -22.26 -12.65 0.86
C GLY A 328 -21.85 -14.11 0.60
N ARG A 329 -20.64 -14.33 0.03
CA ARG A 329 -20.08 -15.67 -0.17
C ARG A 329 -19.84 -16.41 1.15
N HIS A 330 -19.38 -15.69 2.17
CA HIS A 330 -19.13 -16.25 3.49
C HIS A 330 -20.43 -16.78 4.15
N LYS A 331 -21.50 -15.96 4.11
CA LYS A 331 -22.84 -16.36 4.61
C LYS A 331 -23.42 -17.53 3.83
N ALA A 332 -23.28 -17.54 2.49
CA ALA A 332 -23.75 -18.62 1.64
C ALA A 332 -23.05 -19.96 1.94
N ALA A 333 -21.81 -19.93 2.46
CA ALA A 333 -21.09 -21.13 2.89
C ALA A 333 -21.55 -21.68 4.26
N GLY A 334 -22.58 -21.08 4.89
CA GLY A 334 -23.12 -21.53 6.18
C GLY A 334 -22.27 -21.16 7.38
N LEU A 335 -21.35 -20.21 7.23
CA LEU A 335 -20.42 -19.78 8.28
C LEU A 335 -20.95 -18.52 8.95
N ARG A 336 -20.94 -18.51 10.30
CA ARG A 336 -21.45 -17.43 11.14
C ARG A 336 -20.40 -16.34 11.36
#